data_AF-A0A7H4LVM5-F1
#
_entry.id   AF-A0A7H4LVM5-F1
#
_cell.length_a   1.000
_cell.length_b   1.000
_cell.length_c   1.000
_cell.angle_alpha   90.00
_cell.angle_beta   90.00
_cell.angle_gamma   90.00
#
_symmetry.space_group_name_H-M   'P 1'
#
loop_
_entity.id
_entity.type
_entity.pdbx_description
1 polymer ?
#
loop_
_entity_poly.entity_id
_entity_poly.type
_entity_poly.pdbx_seq_one_letter_code
_entity_poly.pdbx_strand_id
1 'polypeptide(L)' 'MNQLTEALHNISGAQHQYEVFSGANTHTPYLADTRQKYQRKLFDTLDEVLSRCDLRDG' A
#
# COMPACT_ATOMS: atom_id res chain seq x y z
N MET A 1 -7.23 -20.11 -8.89
CA MET A 1 -7.70 -18.84 -8.28
C MET A 1 -7.98 -17.73 -9.29
N ASN A 2 -7.70 -17.87 -10.60
CA ASN A 2 -7.89 -16.76 -11.57
C ASN A 2 -9.32 -16.62 -12.11
N GLN A 3 -10.07 -17.72 -12.21
CA GLN A 3 -11.40 -17.74 -12.83
C GLN A 3 -12.47 -16.92 -12.06
N LEU A 4 -12.34 -16.80 -10.73
CA LEU A 4 -13.29 -16.05 -9.92
C LEU A 4 -13.12 -14.53 -10.09
N THR A 5 -11.88 -14.06 -10.07
CA THR A 5 -11.58 -12.64 -10.26
C THR A 5 -12.01 -12.18 -11.66
N GLU A 6 -11.76 -12.99 -12.68
CA GLU A 6 -12.25 -12.73 -14.04
C GLU A 6 -13.79 -12.69 -14.10
N ALA A 7 -14.46 -13.64 -13.45
CA ALA A 7 -15.93 -13.65 -13.38
C ALA A 7 -16.50 -12.40 -12.70
N LEU A 8 -15.88 -11.91 -11.62
CA LEU A 8 -16.30 -10.70 -10.91
C LEU A 8 -16.16 -9.42 -11.74
N HIS A 9 -15.10 -9.31 -12.55
CA HIS A 9 -14.93 -8.18 -13.47
C HIS A 9 -15.96 -8.17 -14.61
N ASN A 10 -16.45 -9.34 -15.01
CA ASN A 10 -17.43 -9.47 -16.09
C ASN A 10 -18.88 -9.22 -15.64
N ILE A 11 -19.11 -8.93 -14.35
CA ILE A 11 -20.44 -8.55 -13.84
C ILE A 11 -20.77 -7.14 -14.34
N SER A 12 -21.82 -7.02 -15.15
CA SER A 12 -22.27 -5.74 -15.71
C SER A 12 -22.56 -4.74 -14.59
N GLY A 13 -21.97 -3.54 -14.70
CA GLY A 13 -22.07 -2.49 -13.68
C GLY A 13 -21.03 -2.58 -12.55
N ALA A 14 -20.11 -3.55 -12.58
CA ALA A 14 -18.99 -3.58 -11.64
C ALA A 14 -18.01 -2.44 -11.92
N GLN A 15 -18.04 -1.40 -11.08
CA GLN A 15 -17.04 -0.32 -11.07
C GLN A 15 -15.76 -0.69 -10.28
N HIS A 16 -15.71 -1.89 -9.72
CA HIS A 16 -14.65 -2.30 -8.80
C HIS A 16 -13.51 -3.01 -9.55
N GLN A 17 -12.28 -2.54 -9.33
CA GLN A 17 -11.07 -3.26 -9.74
C GLN A 17 -10.78 -4.34 -8.69
N TYR A 18 -11.07 -5.60 -9.02
CA TYR A 18 -10.75 -6.71 -8.14
C TYR A 18 -9.30 -7.14 -8.36
N GLU A 19 -8.55 -7.34 -7.30
CA GLU A 19 -7.19 -7.86 -7.38
C GLU A 19 -7.11 -9.24 -6.74
N VAL A 20 -6.31 -10.13 -7.33
CA VAL A 20 -6.07 -11.46 -6.75
C VAL A 20 -5.23 -11.28 -5.48
N PHE A 21 -5.67 -11.90 -4.39
CA PHE A 21 -4.88 -11.91 -3.16
C PHE A 21 -3.53 -12.58 -3.39
N SER A 22 -2.44 -11.81 -3.23
CA SER A 22 -1.06 -12.24 -3.45
C SER A 22 -0.25 -12.31 -2.16
N GLY A 23 -0.78 -11.80 -1.04
CA GLY A 23 -0.11 -11.74 0.24
C GLY A 23 -0.60 -10.59 1.11
N ALA A 24 -0.47 -10.72 2.43
CA ALA A 24 -0.94 -9.72 3.37
C ALA A 24 -0.13 -8.41 3.35
N ASN A 25 1.11 -8.46 2.85
CA ASN A 25 2.05 -7.33 2.82
C ASN A 25 2.25 -6.74 1.40
N THR A 26 1.55 -7.25 0.37
CA THR A 26 1.73 -6.78 -1.03
C THR A 26 1.49 -5.28 -1.17
N HIS A 27 0.36 -4.78 -0.68
CA HIS A 27 0.02 -3.36 -0.72
C HIS A 27 0.37 -2.63 0.59
N THR A 28 0.83 -3.38 1.58
CA THR A 28 1.19 -2.83 2.89
C THR A 28 2.56 -3.35 3.34
N PRO A 29 3.66 -2.95 2.66
CA PRO A 29 4.96 -3.60 2.81
C PRO A 29 5.52 -3.54 4.23
N TYR A 30 5.27 -2.43 4.94
CA TYR A 30 5.73 -2.23 6.32
C TYR A 30 5.12 -3.22 7.33
N LEU A 31 4.13 -4.03 6.96
CA LEU A 31 3.62 -5.11 7.82
C LEU A 31 4.55 -6.31 7.90
N ALA A 32 5.48 -6.46 6.94
CA ALA A 32 6.47 -7.54 6.94
C ALA A 32 7.52 -7.41 8.06
N ASP A 33 7.75 -6.19 8.54
CA ASP A 33 8.75 -5.86 9.55
C ASP A 33 8.06 -5.24 10.76
N THR A 34 8.23 -5.85 11.94
CA THR A 34 7.58 -5.39 13.18
C THR A 34 8.04 -3.99 13.59
N ARG A 35 9.32 -3.66 13.39
CA ARG A 35 9.84 -2.32 13.67
C ARG A 35 9.21 -1.32 12.73
N GLN A 36 9.15 -1.60 11.43
CA GLN A 36 8.49 -0.70 10.48
C GLN A 36 6.99 -0.52 10.78
N LYS A 37 6.29 -1.61 11.12
CA LYS A 37 4.87 -1.56 11.50
C LYS A 37 4.58 -0.50 12.57
N TYR A 38 5.41 -0.44 13.62
CA TYR A 38 5.19 0.46 14.75
C TYR A 38 5.93 1.80 14.63
N GLN A 39 7.08 1.84 13.96
CA GLN A 39 8.01 2.99 14.03
C GLN A 39 8.24 3.69 12.69
N ARG A 40 7.63 3.26 11.57
CA ARG A 40 7.91 3.86 10.23
C ARG A 40 7.63 5.36 10.09
N LYS A 41 6.95 5.99 11.04
CA LYS A 41 6.61 7.43 11.04
C LYS A 41 7.38 8.21 12.12
N LEU A 42 8.21 7.52 12.90
CA LEU A 42 9.07 8.17 13.88
C LEU A 42 10.36 8.59 13.17
N PHE A 43 10.85 9.77 13.54
CA PHE A 43 12.05 10.39 12.99
C PHE A 43 12.85 10.96 14.15
N ASP A 44 14.16 10.91 14.03
CA ASP A 44 15.06 11.38 15.08
C ASP A 44 15.37 12.87 14.92
N THR A 45 15.25 13.41 13.70
CA THR A 45 15.54 14.82 13.40
C THR A 45 14.51 15.45 12.47
N LEU A 46 14.49 16.80 12.44
CA LEU A 46 13.68 17.56 11.48
C LEU A 46 14.16 17.35 10.04
N ASP A 47 15.47 17.25 9.82
CA ASP A 47 16.04 17.06 8.48
C ASP A 47 15.58 15.72 7.86
N GLU A 48 15.49 14.67 8.66
CA GLU A 48 14.92 13.38 8.23
C GLU A 48 13.47 13.50 7.77
N VAL A 49 12.65 14.29 8.48
CA VAL A 49 11.26 14.54 8.10
C VAL A 49 11.20 15.27 6.76
N LEU A 50 11.94 16.37 6.62
CA LEU A 50 11.95 17.20 5.41
C LEU A 50 12.39 16.39 4.19
N SER A 51 13.41 15.55 4.33
CA SER A 51 13.89 14.69 3.25
C SER A 51 12.84 13.68 2.74
N ARG A 52 11.87 13.30 3.58
CA ARG A 52 10.86 12.28 3.27
C ARG A 52 9.54 12.87 2.81
N CYS A 53 9.26 14.13 3.13
CA CYS A 53 8.00 14.79 2.82
C CYS A 53 7.85 15.21 1.34
N ASP A 54 8.87 15.03 0.49
CA ASP A 54 8.92 15.53 -0.90
C ASP A 54 8.43 16.98 -0.99
N LEU A 55 8.85 17.82 -0.03
CA LEU A 55 8.48 19.22 0.04
C LEU A 55 9.13 19.95 -1.14
N ARG A 56 8.33 20.70 -1.89
CA ARG A 56 8.78 21.46 -3.07
C ARG A 56 8.42 22.93 -2.90
N ASP A 57 9.27 23.79 -3.45
CA ASP A 57 8.99 25.22 -3.55
C ASP A 57 7.75 25.45 -4.43
N GLY A 58 6.93 26.43 -4.04
CA GLY A 58 5.69 26.82 -4.72
C GLY A 58 5.85 28.09 -5.54
#